data_AF-A0A550HIP2-F1
#
_entry.id   AF-A0A550HIP2-F1
#
_cell.length_a   1.000
_cell.length_b   1.000
_cell.length_c   1.000
_cell.angle_alpha   90.00
_cell.angle_beta   90.00
_cell.angle_gamma   90.00
#
_symmetry.space_group_name_H-M   'P 1'
#
loop_
_entity.id
_entity.type
_entity.pdbx_description
1 polymer ?
#
loop_
_entity_poly.entity_id
_entity_poly.type
_entity_poly.pdbx_seq_one_letter_code
_entity_poly.pdbx_strand_id
1 'polypeptide(L)'
;AVMIKTALEGIKQNLKPPEPVEENVYQFDDESLAQKQIEVLPTSLREALNYSKDTDVIRKVLGNHLFERYIAIKTKEWSEFKTQVTAWEIEKYLDIY
;
A
#
# COMPACT_ATOMS: atom_id res chain seq x y z
N ALA A 1 -4.82 13.94 -7.00
CA ALA A 1 -4.15 13.77 -8.31
C ALA A 1 -4.15 12.32 -8.78
N VAL A 2 -3.55 11.38 -8.03
CA VAL A 2 -3.44 9.96 -8.44
C VAL A 2 -4.81 9.29 -8.66
N MET A 3 -5.76 9.43 -7.71
CA MET A 3 -7.10 8.84 -7.84
C MET A 3 -7.83 9.26 -9.12
N ILE A 4 -7.80 10.56 -9.45
CA ILE A 4 -8.45 11.09 -10.65
C ILE A 4 -7.77 10.53 -11.92
N LYS A 5 -6.44 10.46 -11.94
CA LYS A 5 -5.71 9.88 -13.07
C LYS A 5 -6.10 8.42 -13.28
N THR A 6 -6.12 7.61 -12.22
CA THR A 6 -6.49 6.18 -12.30
C THR A 6 -7.93 6.02 -12.80
N ALA A 7 -8.87 6.82 -12.30
CA ALA A 7 -10.26 6.79 -12.76
C ALA A 7 -10.39 7.14 -14.26
N LEU A 8 -9.71 8.21 -14.70
CA LEU A 8 -9.70 8.59 -16.11
C LEU A 8 -9.03 7.53 -17.01
N GLU A 9 -8.00 6.85 -16.51
CA GLU A 9 -7.30 5.79 -17.24
C GLU A 9 -8.20 4.55 -17.38
N GLY A 10 -8.94 4.18 -16.32
CA GLY A 10 -9.95 3.13 -16.38
C GLY A 10 -11.06 3.41 -17.38
N ILE A 11 -11.59 4.65 -17.42
CA ILE A 11 -12.59 5.07 -18.40
C ILE A 11 -12.02 4.98 -19.82
N LYS A 12 -10.80 5.50 -20.05
CA LYS A 12 -10.15 5.48 -21.39
C LYS A 12 -9.92 4.06 -21.90
N GLN A 13 -9.58 3.14 -21.02
CA GLN A 13 -9.29 1.75 -21.36
C GLN A 13 -10.55 0.85 -21.34
N ASN A 14 -11.72 1.40 -21.01
CA ASN A 14 -12.95 0.63 -20.80
C ASN A 14 -12.76 -0.54 -19.83
N LEU A 15 -11.98 -0.32 -18.74
CA LEU A 15 -11.77 -1.34 -17.72
C LEU A 15 -13.10 -1.65 -17.03
N LYS A 16 -13.42 -2.94 -16.91
CA LYS A 16 -14.57 -3.40 -16.15
C LYS A 16 -14.12 -3.63 -14.71
N PRO A 17 -14.80 -3.04 -13.71
CA PRO A 17 -14.56 -3.40 -12.32
C PRO A 17 -14.90 -4.88 -12.10
N PRO A 18 -14.24 -5.55 -11.15
CA PRO A 18 -14.64 -6.89 -10.74
C PRO A 18 -16.04 -6.88 -10.12
N GLU A 19 -16.64 -8.06 -9.99
CA GLU A 19 -17.92 -8.22 -9.31
C GLU A 19 -17.84 -7.73 -7.86
N PRO A 20 -18.90 -7.07 -7.35
CA PRO A 20 -18.92 -6.57 -5.99
C PRO A 20 -18.89 -7.73 -4.99
N VAL A 21 -18.15 -7.53 -3.89
CA VAL A 21 -18.16 -8.44 -2.74
C VAL A 21 -19.15 -7.87 -1.72
N GLU A 22 -20.27 -8.57 -1.51
CA GLU A 22 -21.35 -8.15 -0.59
C GLU A 22 -21.21 -8.72 0.84
N GLU A 23 -20.22 -9.58 1.05
CA GLU A 23 -19.95 -10.25 2.32
C GLU A 23 -19.00 -9.42 3.23
N ASN A 24 -18.98 -9.74 4.52
CA ASN A 24 -18.05 -9.11 5.45
C ASN A 24 -16.63 -9.66 5.27
N VAL A 25 -15.81 -8.93 4.51
CA VAL A 25 -14.41 -9.28 4.22
C VAL A 25 -13.51 -9.43 5.46
N TYR A 26 -13.87 -8.85 6.61
CA TYR A 26 -13.10 -9.03 7.86
C TYR A 26 -13.24 -10.42 8.48
N GLN A 27 -14.18 -11.24 7.99
CA GLN A 27 -14.38 -12.62 8.46
C GLN A 27 -13.64 -13.64 7.59
N PHE A 28 -13.02 -13.20 6.50
CA PHE A 28 -12.28 -14.08 5.61
C PHE A 28 -10.88 -14.33 6.14
N ASP A 29 -10.44 -15.58 6.02
CA ASP A 29 -9.04 -15.95 6.15
C ASP A 29 -8.31 -15.77 4.81
N ASP A 30 -6.98 -15.91 4.84
CA ASP A 30 -6.13 -15.74 3.66
C ASP A 30 -6.52 -16.69 2.51
N GLU A 31 -6.99 -17.90 2.83
CA GLU A 31 -7.46 -18.87 1.84
C GLU A 31 -8.75 -18.39 1.15
N SER A 32 -9.71 -17.89 1.92
CA SER A 32 -10.98 -17.37 1.42
C SER A 32 -10.78 -16.11 0.57
N LEU A 33 -9.87 -15.21 0.97
CA LEU A 33 -9.50 -14.03 0.19
C LEU A 33 -8.90 -14.42 -1.16
N ALA A 34 -7.98 -15.40 -1.18
CA ALA A 34 -7.37 -15.90 -2.41
C ALA A 34 -8.40 -16.56 -3.35
N GLN A 35 -9.30 -17.40 -2.82
CA GLN A 35 -10.36 -18.03 -3.61
C GLN A 35 -11.29 -17.02 -4.28
N LYS A 36 -11.59 -15.92 -3.58
CA LYS A 36 -12.45 -14.83 -4.07
C LYS A 36 -11.69 -13.77 -4.88
N GLN A 37 -10.38 -13.95 -5.11
CA GLN A 37 -9.51 -13.02 -5.83
C GLN A 37 -9.51 -11.60 -5.21
N ILE A 38 -9.63 -11.54 -3.88
CA ILE A 38 -9.60 -10.28 -3.14
C ILE A 38 -8.15 -10.00 -2.77
N GLU A 39 -7.56 -9.00 -3.43
CA GLU A 39 -6.22 -8.52 -3.09
C GLU A 39 -6.26 -7.65 -1.83
N VAL A 40 -5.25 -7.84 -0.96
CA VAL A 40 -5.08 -7.04 0.25
C VAL A 40 -4.19 -5.85 -0.07
N LEU A 41 -4.56 -4.69 0.47
CA LEU A 41 -3.74 -3.49 0.33
C LEU A 41 -2.40 -3.64 1.09
N PRO A 42 -1.36 -2.89 0.68
CA PRO A 42 -0.08 -2.90 1.37
C PRO A 42 -0.23 -2.64 2.87
N THR A 43 0.37 -3.51 3.67
CA THR A 43 0.26 -3.51 5.14
C THR A 43 1.26 -2.56 5.81
N SER A 44 2.26 -2.10 5.06
CA SER A 44 3.29 -1.18 5.54
C SER A 44 3.61 -0.11 4.51
N LEU A 45 4.16 1.01 5.00
CA LEU A 45 4.65 2.08 4.12
C LEU A 45 5.72 1.54 3.16
N ARG A 46 6.61 0.65 3.62
CA ARG A 46 7.62 0.03 2.76
C ARG A 46 7.01 -0.71 1.58
N GLU A 47 5.98 -1.52 1.86
CA GLU A 47 5.28 -2.28 0.84
C GLU A 47 4.58 -1.34 -0.15
N ALA A 48 3.85 -0.34 0.35
CA ALA A 48 3.19 0.67 -0.49
C ALA A 48 4.18 1.42 -1.40
N LEU A 49 5.38 1.74 -0.89
CA LEU A 49 6.44 2.37 -1.68
C LEU A 49 7.00 1.44 -2.76
N ASN A 50 7.04 0.13 -2.53
CA ASN A 50 7.47 -0.83 -3.54
C ASN A 50 6.44 -0.93 -4.66
N TYR A 51 5.15 -1.12 -4.33
CA TYR A 51 4.06 -1.07 -5.31
C TYR A 51 4.06 0.25 -6.10
N SER A 52 4.38 1.37 -5.44
CA SER A 52 4.48 2.66 -6.10
C SER A 52 5.65 2.77 -7.09
N LYS A 53 6.75 2.05 -6.86
CA LYS A 53 7.92 1.99 -7.76
C LYS A 53 7.68 1.09 -8.97
N ASP A 54 6.95 -0.01 -8.75
CA ASP A 54 6.66 -1.02 -9.78
C ASP A 54 5.51 -0.58 -10.71
N THR A 55 4.76 0.45 -10.34
CA THR A 55 3.64 0.98 -11.12
C THR A 55 3.92 2.37 -11.69
N ASP A 56 3.58 2.57 -12.97
CA ASP A 56 3.85 3.84 -13.66
C ASP A 56 2.83 4.94 -13.35
N VAL A 57 1.69 4.61 -12.74
CA VAL A 57 0.57 5.56 -12.57
C VAL A 57 1.01 6.77 -11.74
N ILE A 58 1.67 6.54 -10.61
CA ILE A 58 2.09 7.60 -9.70
C ILE A 58 3.21 8.43 -10.34
N ARG A 59 4.16 7.78 -11.02
CA ARG A 59 5.23 8.43 -11.78
C ARG A 59 4.69 9.35 -12.87
N LYS A 60 3.69 8.90 -13.64
CA LYS A 60 3.02 9.70 -14.68
C LYS A 60 2.30 10.92 -14.12
N VAL A 61 1.78 10.84 -12.89
CA VAL A 61 1.04 11.94 -12.24
C VAL A 61 1.98 12.98 -11.65
N LEU A 62 3.03 12.54 -10.97
CA LEU A 62 3.96 13.44 -10.28
C LEU A 62 5.09 13.94 -11.19
N GLY A 63 5.40 13.21 -12.26
CA GLY A 63 6.61 13.41 -13.06
C GLY A 63 7.84 12.79 -12.38
N ASN A 64 8.89 12.53 -13.17
CA ASN A 64 10.07 11.79 -12.71
C ASN A 64 10.76 12.43 -11.49
N HIS A 65 11.05 13.73 -11.56
CA HIS A 65 11.78 14.43 -10.49
C HIS A 65 11.05 14.41 -9.15
N LEU A 66 9.74 14.71 -9.15
CA LEU A 66 8.94 14.72 -7.92
C LEU A 66 8.72 13.30 -7.39
N PHE A 67 8.50 12.33 -8.28
CA PHE A 67 8.36 10.93 -7.91
C PHE A 67 9.61 10.39 -7.20
N GLU A 68 10.79 10.59 -7.78
CA GLU A 68 12.06 10.14 -7.18
C GLU A 68 12.31 10.78 -5.82
N ARG A 69 12.05 12.09 -5.70
CA ARG A 69 12.18 12.81 -4.42
C ARG A 69 11.18 12.30 -3.38
N TYR A 70 9.93 12.07 -3.77
CA TYR A 70 8.90 11.53 -2.89
C TYR A 70 9.29 10.15 -2.35
N ILE A 71 9.71 9.25 -3.23
CA ILE A 71 10.17 7.90 -2.87
C ILE A 71 11.37 7.97 -1.92
N ALA A 72 12.35 8.84 -2.18
CA ALA A 72 13.51 8.98 -1.32
C ALA A 72 13.14 9.47 0.09
N ILE A 73 12.29 10.49 0.19
CA ILE A 73 11.84 11.05 1.49
C ILE A 73 11.05 10.00 2.27
N LYS A 74 10.09 9.32 1.64
CA LYS A 74 9.27 8.31 2.33
C LYS A 74 10.02 7.04 2.68
N THR A 75 11.04 6.66 1.91
CA THR A 75 11.93 5.56 2.26
C THR A 75 12.79 5.90 3.48
N LYS A 76 13.21 7.16 3.61
CA LYS A 76 13.93 7.65 4.79
C LYS A 76 13.04 7.63 6.03
N GLU A 77 11.82 8.16 5.94
CA GLU A 77 10.81 8.12 7.01
C GLU A 77 10.55 6.68 7.51
N TRP A 78 10.37 5.73 6.59
CA TRP A 78 10.24 4.32 6.95
C TRP A 78 11.48 3.78 7.68
N SER A 79 12.68 4.16 7.21
CA SER A 79 13.94 3.71 7.80
C SER A 79 14.16 4.27 9.20
N GLU A 80 13.68 5.49 9.46
CA GLU A 80 13.69 6.08 10.80
C GLU A 80 12.69 5.36 11.71
N PHE A 81 11.46 5.12 11.24
CA PHE A 81 10.43 4.42 12.01
C PHE A 81 10.84 3.01 12.43
N LYS A 82 11.35 2.19 11.49
CA LYS A 82 11.70 0.78 11.77
C LYS A 82 12.84 0.61 12.79
N THR A 83 13.62 1.65 13.06
CA THR A 83 14.75 1.63 14.01
C THR A 83 14.36 2.13 15.39
N GLN A 84 13.15 2.64 15.56
CA GLN A 84 12.66 3.09 16.86
C GLN A 84 12.28 1.89 17.71
N VAL A 85 12.63 1.96 19.00
CA VAL A 85 12.06 1.09 20.02
C VAL A 85 10.78 1.76 20.53
N THR A 86 9.66 1.10 20.31
CA THR A 86 8.33 1.61 20.66
C THR A 86 7.98 1.28 22.11
N ALA A 87 7.09 2.07 22.72
CA ALA A 87 6.61 1.81 24.07
C ALA A 87 6.01 0.40 24.22
N TRP A 88 5.28 -0.07 23.20
CA TRP A 88 4.74 -1.44 23.17
C TRP A 88 5.82 -2.51 23.26
N GLU A 89 6.96 -2.33 22.60
CA GLU A 89 8.09 -3.27 22.70
C GLU A 89 8.71 -3.26 24.09
N ILE A 90 8.83 -2.08 24.71
CA ILE A 90 9.34 -1.95 26.08
C ILE A 90 8.40 -2.66 27.06
N GLU A 91 7.11 -2.32 27.05
CA GLU A 91 6.10 -2.93 27.91
C GLU A 91 6.01 -4.45 27.75
N LYS A 92 6.19 -4.94 26.51
CA LYS A 92 6.08 -6.37 26.21
C LYS A 92 7.33 -7.16 26.56
N TYR A 93 8.53 -6.60 26.41
CA TYR A 93 9.77 -7.39 26.48
C TYR A 93 10.69 -7.01 27.65
N LEU A 94 10.59 -5.81 28.22
CA LEU A 94 11.52 -5.35 29.27
C LEU A 94 11.41 -6.14 30.58
N ASP A 95 10.20 -6.60 30.95
CA ASP A 95 9.98 -7.37 32.18
C ASP A 95 10.06 -8.90 31.95
N ILE A 96 10.07 -9.33 30.68
CA ILE A 96 10.11 -10.76 30.31
C ILE A 96 11.56 -11.25 30.14
N TYR A 97 12.49 -10.36 29.81
CA TYR A 97 13.91 -10.64 29.56
C TYR A 97 14.82 -9.74 30.38
#